data_AF-A0A2S9FSR0-F1
#
_entry.id   AF-A0A2S9FSR0-F1
#
_cell.length_a   1.000
_cell.length_b   1.000
_cell.length_c   1.000
_cell.angle_alpha   90.00
_cell.angle_beta   90.00
_cell.angle_gamma   90.00
#
_symmetry.space_group_name_H-M   'P 1'
#
loop_
_entity.id
_entity.type
_entity.pdbx_description
1 polymer ?
#
loop_
_entity_poly.entity_id
_entity_poly.type
_entity_poly.pdbx_seq_one_letter_code
_entity_poly.pdbx_strand_id
1 'polypeptide(L)' 'MTAVAHTSYGALRGDARGSDTHGDVVVFRGVPYAASPTGEKRWRPPQPVPSWSGVRD' A
#
# COMPACT_ATOMS: atom_id res chain seq x y z
N MET A 1 1.95 15.76 -8.48
CA MET A 1 1.24 14.91 -9.45
C MET A 1 0.93 13.59 -8.75
N THR A 2 -0.32 13.12 -8.78
CA THR A 2 -0.73 11.87 -8.15
C THR A 2 -0.71 10.73 -9.17
N ALA A 3 -0.28 9.55 -8.75
CA ALA A 3 -0.27 8.34 -9.57
C ALA A 3 -1.22 7.29 -8.98
N VAL A 4 -1.79 6.42 -9.81
CA VAL A 4 -2.62 5.30 -9.36
C VAL A 4 -2.00 3.98 -9.82
N ALA A 5 -1.81 3.04 -8.90
CA ALA A 5 -1.34 1.69 -9.18
C ALA A 5 -2.40 0.65 -8.79
N HIS A 6 -2.57 -0.39 -9.60
CA HIS A 6 -3.48 -1.50 -9.32
C HIS A 6 -2.72 -2.68 -8.71
N THR A 7 -3.24 -3.21 -7.61
CA THR A 7 -2.73 -4.43 -6.94
C THR A 7 -3.78 -5.53 -6.96
N SER A 8 -3.42 -6.74 -6.53
CA SER A 8 -4.39 -7.83 -6.35
C SER A 8 -5.45 -7.56 -5.28
N TYR A 9 -5.26 -6.56 -4.41
CA TYR A 9 -6.17 -6.25 -3.30
C TYR A 9 -6.96 -4.94 -3.48
N GLY A 10 -6.58 -4.09 -4.43
CA GLY A 10 -7.22 -2.81 -4.70
C GLY A 10 -6.26 -1.78 -5.33
N ALA A 11 -6.76 -0.57 -5.56
CA ALA A 11 -5.98 0.53 -6.14
C ALA A 11 -5.32 1.41 -5.05
N LEU A 12 -4.12 1.89 -5.34
CA LEU A 12 -3.31 2.75 -4.46
C LEU A 12 -3.01 4.07 -5.13
N ARG A 13 -3.03 5.16 -4.35
CA ARG A 13 -2.54 6.48 -4.74
C ARG A 13 -1.09 6.62 -4.30
N GLY A 14 -0.26 7.12 -5.19
CA GLY A 14 1.13 7.46 -4.92
C GLY A 14 1.41 8.92 -5.23
N ASP A 15 2.45 9.44 -4.61
CA ASP A 15 2.96 10.79 -4.86
C ASP A 15 4.14 10.74 -5.82
N ALA A 16 4.08 11.48 -6.92
CA ALA A 16 5.27 11.77 -7.71
C ALA A 16 6.20 12.71 -6.92
N ARG A 17 7.47 12.32 -6.79
CA ARG A 17 8.52 13.04 -6.07
C ARG A 17 9.74 13.12 -6.99
N GLY A 18 10.26 14.32 -7.19
CA GLY A 18 11.61 14.47 -7.75
C GLY A 18 12.63 13.95 -6.73
N SER A 19 13.59 13.15 -7.19
CA SER A 19 14.76 12.75 -6.41
C SER A 19 16.03 13.26 -7.07
N ASP A 20 16.82 14.01 -6.31
CA ASP A 20 18.13 14.50 -6.75
C ASP A 20 19.10 13.36 -7.11
N THR A 21 18.84 12.15 -6.62
CA THR A 21 19.71 10.98 -6.80
C THR A 21 19.15 9.96 -7.80
N HIS A 22 17.82 9.87 -7.96
CA HIS A 22 17.17 8.80 -8.73
C HIS A 22 16.26 9.30 -9.86
N GLY A 23 16.24 10.60 -10.14
CA GLY A 23 15.27 11.19 -11.06
C GLY A 23 13.85 11.18 -10.46
N ASP A 24 12.83 11.39 -11.31
CA ASP A 24 11.45 11.39 -10.84
C ASP A 24 10.99 9.99 -10.46
N VAL A 25 10.53 9.82 -9.22
CA VAL A 25 10.01 8.55 -8.69
C VAL A 25 8.57 8.72 -8.21
N VAL A 26 7.83 7.62 -8.18
CA VAL A 26 6.49 7.57 -7.56
C VAL A 26 6.58 6.80 -6.25
N VAL A 27 6.12 7.40 -5.16
CA VAL A 27 6.21 6.84 -3.82
C VAL A 27 4.83 6.43 -3.32
N PHE A 28 4.69 5.15 -2.96
CA PHE A 28 3.52 4.58 -2.30
C PHE A 28 3.92 4.17 -0.88
N ARG A 29 3.15 4.56 0.14
CA ARG A 29 3.48 4.31 1.56
C ARG A 29 2.33 3.59 2.25
N GLY A 30 2.62 2.86 3.31
CA GLY A 30 1.58 2.20 4.11
C GLY A 30 0.79 1.11 3.37
N VAL A 31 1.33 0.57 2.27
CA VAL A 31 0.70 -0.49 1.48
C VAL A 31 0.56 -1.76 2.34
N PRO A 32 -0.67 -2.24 2.61
CA PRO A 32 -0.86 -3.39 3.46
C PRO A 32 -0.51 -4.67 2.69
N TYR A 33 0.25 -5.57 3.32
CA TYR A 33 0.54 -6.90 2.77
C TYR A 33 -0.09 -8.03 3.58
N ALA A 34 -0.59 -7.73 4.77
CA ALA A 34 -1.27 -8.66 5.66
C ALA A 34 -2.29 -7.89 6.51
N ALA A 35 -3.28 -8.60 7.05
CA ALA A 35 -4.18 -8.06 8.06
C ALA A 35 -3.42 -7.72 9.35
N SER A 36 -3.84 -6.66 10.05
CA SER A 36 -3.24 -6.23 11.31
C SER A 36 -3.14 -7.38 12.32
N PRO A 37 -1.95 -7.66 12.90
CA PRO A 37 -1.72 -8.80 13.80
C PRO A 37 -2.13 -8.48 15.25
N THR A 38 -3.32 -7.91 15.43
CA THR A 38 -3.86 -7.49 16.73
C THR A 38 -4.99 -8.41 17.21
N GLY A 39 -5.37 -8.32 18.48
CA GLY A 39 -6.43 -9.13 19.08
C GLY A 39 -6.14 -10.63 18.96
N GLU A 40 -7.13 -11.39 18.47
CA GLU A 40 -7.01 -12.84 18.25
C GLU A 40 -5.93 -13.25 17.25
N LYS A 41 -5.48 -12.32 16.40
CA LYS A 41 -4.41 -12.55 15.41
C LYS A 41 -3.01 -12.40 16.02
N ARG A 42 -2.91 -11.94 17.27
CA ARG A 42 -1.61 -11.81 17.94
C ARG A 42 -0.94 -13.18 18.04
N TRP A 43 0.35 -13.23 17.70
CA TRP A 43 1.18 -14.45 17.69
C TRP A 43 0.75 -15.53 16.67
N ARG A 44 -0.16 -15.21 15.74
CA ARG A 44 -0.52 -16.10 14.63
C ARG A 44 0.24 -15.73 13.35
N PRO A 45 0.37 -16.65 12.39
CA PRO A 45 0.87 -16.33 11.06
C PRO A 45 0.10 -15.17 10.41
N PRO A 46 0.74 -14.37 9.52
CA PRO A 46 0.10 -13.28 8.83
C PRO A 46 -1.10 -13.79 8.02
N GLN A 47 -2.23 -13.10 8.15
CA GLN A 47 -3.46 -13.43 7.42
C GLN A 47 -3.59 -12.49 6.22
N PRO A 48 -4.21 -12.93 5.11
CA PRO A 48 -4.45 -12.08 3.95
C PRO A 48 -5.16 -10.77 4.31
N VAL A 49 -4.82 -9.68 3.61
CA VAL A 49 -5.53 -8.42 3.78
C VAL A 49 -6.90 -8.51 3.10
N PRO A 50 -7.97 -7.98 3.71
CA PRO A 50 -9.23 -7.77 2.99
C PRO A 50 -9.00 -6.84 1.80
N SER A 51 -9.58 -7.17 0.65
CA SER A 51 -9.60 -6.26 -0.49
C SER A 51 -10.38 -4.99 -0.16
N TRP A 52 -10.07 -3.89 -0.86
CA TRP A 52 -10.77 -2.62 -0.71
C TRP A 52 -11.30 -2.12 -2.05
N SER A 53 -12.43 -1.41 -1.99
CA SER A 53 -12.99 -0.66 -3.10
C SER A 53 -12.39 0.74 -3.17
N GLY A 54 -12.33 1.32 -4.37
CA GLY A 54 -11.81 2.67 -4.57
C GLY A 54 -10.28 2.73 -4.55
N VAL A 55 -9.74 3.93 -4.32
CA VAL A 55 -8.29 4.20 -4.28
C VAL A 55 -7.88 4.56 -2.85
N ARG A 56 -6.88 3.87 -2.32
CA ARG A 56 -6.32 4.10 -0.98
C ARG A 56 -5.04 4.92 -1.07
N ASP A 57 -4.81 5.81 -0.10
CA ASP A 57 -3.56 6.58 0.08
C ASP A 57 -2.44 5.80 0.78
#